data_AF-A0A847H0Z9-F1
#
_entry.id   AF-A0A847H0Z9-F1
#
_cell.length_a   1.000
_cell.length_b   1.000
_cell.length_c   1.000
_cell.angle_alpha   90.00
_cell.angle_beta   90.00
_cell.angle_gamma   90.00
#
_symmetry.space_group_name_H-M   'P 1'
#
loop_
_entity.id
_entity.type
_entity.pdbx_description
1 polymer ?
#
loop_
_entity_poly.entity_id
_entity_poly.type
_entity_poly.pdbx_seq_one_letter_code
_entity_poly.pdbx_strand_id
1 'polypeptide(L)'
;MSLFATDQYRWRETYSVLFREADRPSAGQLRQALEGLGEGHQVTDVTTGPDGHVEAMTVLAPADFAGMDLSYVSGEEVREQVEALKAERNKKTRSKKEQAKLQRLAECDARFDIFHFQQVIGEDADDEDEFMDPGSLIAVLKCLAQLCRGVGIDPQTGALM
;
A
#
# COMPACT_ATOMS: atom_id res chain seq x y z
N MET A 1 7.46 10.83 12.47
CA MET A 1 6.59 9.98 13.30
C MET A 1 5.45 9.48 12.42
N SER A 2 4.90 8.30 12.70
CA SER A 2 3.74 7.75 11.97
C SER A 2 2.51 8.65 12.09
N LEU A 3 1.64 8.62 11.07
CA LEU A 3 0.38 9.36 11.04
C LEU A 3 -0.60 8.91 12.13
N PHE A 4 -0.46 7.69 12.65
CA PHE A 4 -1.23 7.24 13.82
C PHE A 4 -0.96 8.06 15.10
N ALA A 5 0.18 8.77 15.17
CA ALA A 5 0.56 9.55 16.34
C ALA A 5 0.08 11.01 16.28
N THR A 6 -0.70 11.39 15.27
CA THR A 6 -1.19 12.77 15.12
C THR A 6 -2.71 12.83 14.96
N ASP A 7 -3.33 13.75 15.69
CA ASP A 7 -4.78 13.98 15.63
C ASP A 7 -5.22 14.65 14.31
N GLN A 8 -4.26 15.09 13.49
CA GLN A 8 -4.53 15.72 12.19
C GLN A 8 -4.85 14.69 11.09
N TYR A 9 -4.64 13.39 11.34
CA TYR A 9 -4.86 12.33 10.38
C TYR A 9 -5.72 11.22 10.99
N ARG A 10 -6.89 10.97 10.39
CA ARG A 10 -7.79 9.88 10.78
C ARG A 10 -7.60 8.68 9.88
N TRP A 11 -7.32 7.52 10.45
CA TRP A 11 -7.23 6.27 9.70
C TRP A 11 -8.57 5.91 9.05
N ARG A 12 -8.53 5.45 7.79
CA ARG A 12 -9.73 5.08 7.02
C ARG A 12 -9.71 3.60 6.65
N GLU A 13 -8.60 3.16 6.07
CA GLU A 13 -8.50 1.84 5.46
C GLU A 13 -7.04 1.39 5.30
N THR A 14 -6.83 0.10 5.06
CA THR A 14 -5.48 -0.49 4.92
C THR A 14 -5.41 -1.39 3.70
N TYR A 15 -4.67 -0.97 2.68
CA TYR A 15 -4.40 -1.79 1.51
C TYR A 15 -3.13 -2.59 1.67
N SER A 16 -2.95 -3.60 0.81
CA SER A 16 -1.67 -4.31 0.75
C SER A 16 -1.18 -4.49 -0.67
N VAL A 17 0.13 -4.49 -0.85
CA VAL A 17 0.79 -4.89 -2.10
C VAL A 17 1.67 -6.08 -1.79
N LEU A 18 1.31 -7.25 -2.29
CA LEU A 18 2.11 -8.48 -2.13
C LEU A 18 3.13 -8.58 -3.25
N PHE A 19 4.34 -8.99 -2.90
CA PHE A 19 5.46 -9.15 -3.84
C PHE A 19 6.44 -10.19 -3.31
N ARG A 20 7.49 -10.47 -4.09
CA ARG A 20 8.57 -11.35 -3.65
C ARG A 20 9.59 -10.51 -2.90
N GLU A 21 10.07 -10.97 -1.76
CA GLU A 21 11.08 -10.29 -0.96
C GLU A 21 12.33 -9.95 -1.80
N ALA A 22 12.69 -10.80 -2.75
CA ALA A 22 13.77 -10.55 -3.71
C ALA A 22 13.56 -9.34 -4.64
N ASP A 23 12.31 -8.89 -4.84
CA ASP A 23 11.95 -7.70 -5.61
C ASP A 23 11.73 -6.46 -4.71
N ARG A 24 12.11 -6.52 -3.42
CA ARG A 24 11.97 -5.39 -2.48
C ARG A 24 12.80 -4.19 -2.96
N PRO A 25 12.20 -3.00 -3.12
CA PRO A 25 12.93 -1.81 -3.55
C PRO A 25 13.82 -1.28 -2.42
N SER A 26 14.90 -0.58 -2.80
CA SER A 26 15.65 0.23 -1.84
C SER A 26 14.85 1.47 -1.43
N ALA A 27 15.19 2.05 -0.27
CA ALA A 27 14.53 3.27 0.20
C ALA A 27 14.64 4.44 -0.79
N GLY A 28 15.78 4.55 -1.48
CA GLY A 28 16.01 5.58 -2.49
C GLY A 28 15.15 5.42 -3.74
N GLN A 29 15.04 4.19 -4.26
CA GLN A 29 14.17 3.90 -5.41
C GLN A 29 12.70 4.18 -5.09
N LEU A 30 12.28 3.77 -3.89
CA LEU A 30 10.90 3.92 -3.45
C LEU A 30 10.53 5.40 -3.26
N ARG A 31 11.40 6.17 -2.56
CA ARG A 31 11.25 7.62 -2.40
C ARG A 31 11.15 8.31 -3.76
N GLN A 32 12.10 8.03 -4.66
CA GLN A 32 12.13 8.67 -5.99
C GLN A 32 10.87 8.36 -6.79
N ALA A 33 10.38 7.12 -6.73
CA ALA A 33 9.19 6.72 -7.45
C ALA A 33 7.93 7.43 -6.90
N LEU A 34 7.79 7.50 -5.57
CA LEU A 34 6.62 8.09 -4.90
C LEU A 34 6.58 9.62 -5.02
N GLU A 35 7.70 10.30 -4.82
CA GLU A 35 7.80 11.76 -5.04
C GLU A 35 7.63 12.12 -6.53
N GLY A 36 7.88 11.18 -7.44
CA GLY A 36 7.68 11.33 -8.88
C GLY A 36 6.24 11.12 -9.38
N LEU A 37 5.29 10.75 -8.53
CA LEU A 37 3.90 10.46 -8.94
C LEU A 37 3.08 11.72 -9.31
N GLY A 38 3.51 12.90 -8.87
CA GLY A 38 2.87 14.17 -9.20
C GLY A 38 3.30 15.31 -8.28
N GLU A 39 2.94 16.54 -8.64
CA GLU A 39 3.19 17.70 -7.78
C GLU A 39 2.42 17.55 -6.47
N GLY A 40 3.16 17.42 -5.35
CA GLY A 40 2.58 17.43 -4.00
C GLY A 40 2.79 16.16 -3.17
N HIS A 41 3.24 15.05 -3.76
CA HIS A 41 3.61 13.86 -2.97
C HIS A 41 4.93 14.11 -2.22
N GLN A 42 4.92 13.93 -0.90
CA GLN A 42 6.10 14.13 -0.06
C GLN A 42 6.37 12.87 0.76
N VAL A 43 7.60 12.36 0.69
CA VAL A 43 8.01 11.18 1.46
C VAL A 43 8.77 11.62 2.71
N THR A 44 8.22 11.31 3.88
CA THR A 44 8.79 11.60 5.20
C THR A 44 9.00 10.30 5.99
N ASP A 45 9.68 10.42 7.14
CA ASP A 45 9.72 9.36 8.16
C ASP A 45 10.19 7.99 7.68
N VAL A 46 11.15 7.99 6.74
CA VAL A 46 11.71 6.78 6.15
C VAL A 46 12.55 6.02 7.17
N THR A 47 12.13 4.79 7.45
CA THR A 47 12.85 3.81 8.25
C THR A 47 13.38 2.71 7.36
N THR A 48 14.66 2.38 7.50
CA THR A 48 15.35 1.37 6.68
C THR A 48 15.90 0.26 7.54
N GLY A 49 15.82 -0.97 7.02
CA GLY A 49 16.49 -2.12 7.60
C GLY A 49 18.00 -2.07 7.41
N PRO A 50 18.74 -3.04 7.99
CA PRO A 50 20.20 -3.10 7.94
C PRO A 50 20.79 -3.20 6.52
N ASP A 51 19.98 -3.66 5.57
CA ASP A 51 20.27 -3.89 4.16
C ASP A 51 19.93 -2.67 3.28
N GLY A 52 19.43 -1.58 3.86
CA GLY A 52 19.04 -0.35 3.14
C GLY A 52 17.69 -0.43 2.43
N HIS A 53 16.93 -1.52 2.65
CA HIS A 53 15.56 -1.64 2.19
C HIS A 53 14.59 -0.94 3.15
N VAL A 54 13.44 -0.52 2.64
CA VAL A 54 12.45 0.20 3.44
C VAL A 54 11.68 -0.73 4.36
N GLU A 55 11.65 -0.40 5.65
CA GLU A 55 10.80 -1.02 6.66
C GLU A 55 9.52 -0.23 6.86
N ALA A 56 9.61 1.10 6.91
CA ALA A 56 8.44 1.97 6.96
C ALA A 56 8.72 3.32 6.29
N MET A 57 7.68 4.00 5.83
CA MET A 57 7.74 5.41 5.42
C MET A 57 6.36 6.04 5.42
N THR A 58 6.33 7.37 5.45
CA THR A 58 5.11 8.14 5.33
C THR A 58 5.09 8.88 4.00
N VAL A 59 3.96 8.85 3.31
CA VAL A 59 3.69 9.61 2.08
C VAL A 59 2.55 10.56 2.37
N LEU A 60 2.82 11.86 2.24
CA LEU A 60 1.80 12.90 2.34
C LEU A 60 1.35 13.30 0.94
N ALA A 61 0.04 13.41 0.75
CA ALA A 61 -0.58 13.97 -0.44
C ALA A 61 -1.55 15.09 -0.02
N PRO A 62 -1.04 16.29 0.35
CA PRO A 62 -1.87 17.37 0.88
C PRO A 62 -2.91 17.90 -0.11
N ALA A 63 -2.65 17.77 -1.41
CA ALA A 63 -3.59 18.16 -2.47
C ALA A 63 -4.89 17.34 -2.43
N ASP A 64 -4.81 16.10 -1.94
CA ASP A 64 -5.94 15.16 -1.86
C ASP A 64 -6.42 14.98 -0.41
N PHE A 65 -5.92 15.81 0.52
CA PHE A 65 -6.15 15.69 1.96
C PHE A 65 -5.88 14.27 2.49
N ALA A 66 -4.84 13.64 1.96
CA ALA A 66 -4.50 12.25 2.23
C ALA A 66 -3.10 12.09 2.79
N GLY A 67 -2.94 11.10 3.66
CA GLY A 67 -1.67 10.60 4.14
C GLY A 67 -1.64 9.09 4.07
N MET A 68 -0.47 8.51 3.82
CA MET A 68 -0.29 7.07 3.72
C MET A 68 0.94 6.65 4.52
N ASP A 69 0.77 5.72 5.47
CA ASP A 69 1.91 5.04 6.08
C ASP A 69 2.11 3.69 5.41
N LEU A 70 3.35 3.44 4.98
CA LEU A 70 3.77 2.16 4.41
C LEU A 70 4.53 1.39 5.48
N SER A 71 4.20 0.12 5.65
CA SER A 71 4.92 -0.81 6.52
C SER A 71 5.25 -2.10 5.78
N TYR A 72 6.50 -2.52 5.87
CA TYR A 72 6.96 -3.80 5.32
C TYR A 72 6.63 -4.95 6.26
N VAL A 73 6.11 -6.04 5.70
CA VAL A 73 5.85 -7.29 6.42
C VAL A 73 6.33 -8.45 5.55
N SER A 74 7.02 -9.42 6.15
CA SER A 74 7.42 -10.66 5.47
C SER A 74 7.36 -11.85 6.41
N GLY A 75 7.51 -13.05 5.83
CA GLY A 75 7.55 -14.30 6.58
C GLY A 75 6.22 -15.04 6.57
N GLU A 76 5.93 -15.75 7.67
CA GLU A 76 4.83 -16.71 7.76
C GLU A 76 3.46 -16.06 7.56
N GLU A 77 3.24 -14.88 8.14
CA GLU A 77 1.99 -14.13 8.02
C GLU A 77 1.59 -13.87 6.56
N VAL A 78 2.55 -13.47 5.72
CA VAL A 78 2.29 -13.19 4.31
C VAL A 78 1.98 -14.48 3.55
N ARG A 79 2.67 -15.58 3.88
CA ARG A 79 2.44 -16.89 3.25
C ARG A 79 1.04 -17.42 3.56
N GLU A 80 0.60 -17.30 4.81
CA GLU A 80 -0.76 -17.68 5.20
C GLU A 80 -1.82 -16.86 4.45
N GLN A 81 -1.62 -15.55 4.33
CA GLN A 81 -2.50 -14.68 3.56
C GLN A 81 -2.56 -15.07 2.08
N VAL A 82 -1.41 -15.36 1.46
CA VAL A 82 -1.32 -15.82 0.07
C VAL A 82 -2.12 -17.11 -0.14
N GLU A 83 -1.99 -18.08 0.76
CA GLU A 83 -2.74 -19.35 0.67
C GLU A 83 -4.25 -19.15 0.85
N ALA A 84 -4.67 -18.31 1.79
CA ALA A 84 -6.07 -17.93 1.95
C ALA A 84 -6.64 -17.30 0.67
N LEU A 85 -5.93 -16.31 0.11
CA LEU A 85 -6.33 -15.61 -1.12
C LEU A 85 -6.38 -16.53 -2.35
N LYS A 86 -5.55 -17.58 -2.41
CA LYS A 86 -5.63 -18.63 -3.44
C LYS A 86 -6.86 -19.51 -3.25
N ALA A 87 -7.09 -19.96 -2.01
CA ALA A 87 -8.17 -20.89 -1.68
C ALA A 87 -9.55 -20.29 -1.97
N GLU A 88 -9.77 -19.01 -1.64
CA GLU A 88 -11.01 -18.30 -1.95
C GLU A 88 -11.27 -18.23 -3.45
N ARG A 89 -10.21 -17.99 -4.23
CA ARG A 89 -10.34 -17.76 -5.67
C ARG A 89 -10.45 -19.03 -6.49
N ASN A 90 -9.94 -20.17 -6.00
CA ASN A 90 -9.97 -21.43 -6.75
C ASN A 90 -11.41 -21.92 -7.01
N LYS A 91 -12.40 -21.29 -6.38
CA LYS A 91 -13.83 -21.56 -6.52
C LYS A 91 -14.52 -20.83 -7.68
N LYS A 92 -13.83 -19.97 -8.44
CA LYS A 92 -14.44 -19.15 -9.53
C LYS A 92 -13.87 -19.51 -10.91
N THR A 93 -14.67 -19.44 -11.97
CA THR A 93 -14.23 -19.56 -13.38
C THR A 93 -13.41 -18.32 -13.76
N ARG A 94 -12.23 -18.48 -14.35
CA ARG A 94 -11.24 -17.39 -14.48
C ARG A 94 -10.85 -17.06 -15.91
N SER A 95 -10.57 -15.78 -16.14
CA SER A 95 -9.90 -15.29 -17.35
C SER A 95 -8.39 -15.59 -17.33
N LYS A 96 -7.73 -15.55 -18.50
CA LYS A 96 -6.26 -15.71 -18.61
C LYS A 96 -5.48 -14.64 -17.83
N LYS A 97 -6.00 -13.42 -17.75
CA LYS A 97 -5.38 -12.31 -17.01
C LYS A 97 -5.37 -12.56 -15.50
N GLU A 98 -6.44 -13.12 -14.97
CA GLU A 98 -6.53 -13.48 -13.55
C GLU A 98 -5.62 -14.66 -13.21
N GLN A 99 -5.48 -15.65 -14.10
CA GLN A 99 -4.51 -16.74 -13.91
C GLN A 99 -3.08 -16.23 -13.77
N ALA A 100 -2.66 -15.26 -14.60
CA ALA A 100 -1.33 -14.68 -14.50
C ALA A 100 -1.10 -13.95 -13.15
N LYS A 101 -2.09 -13.18 -12.67
CA LYS A 101 -2.01 -12.52 -11.36
C LYS A 101 -1.96 -13.52 -10.20
N LEU A 102 -2.70 -14.62 -10.28
CA LEU A 102 -2.69 -15.68 -9.28
C LEU A 102 -1.37 -16.46 -9.23
N GLN A 103 -0.78 -16.74 -10.40
CA GLN A 103 0.54 -17.36 -10.45
C GLN A 103 1.58 -16.45 -9.80
N ARG A 104 1.49 -15.14 -10.05
CA ARG A 104 2.36 -14.15 -9.39
C ARG A 104 2.14 -14.09 -7.89
N LEU A 105 0.88 -14.06 -7.44
CA LEU A 105 0.52 -14.12 -6.02
C LEU A 105 1.11 -15.37 -5.35
N ALA A 106 1.23 -16.48 -6.08
CA ALA A 106 1.77 -17.72 -5.55
C ALA A 106 3.25 -17.68 -5.21
N GLU A 107 3.99 -16.76 -5.81
CA GLU A 107 5.41 -16.57 -5.55
C GLU A 107 5.66 -15.53 -4.44
N CYS A 108 4.65 -14.77 -4.01
CA CYS A 108 4.80 -13.71 -3.03
C CYS A 108 5.06 -14.24 -1.62
N ASP A 109 6.01 -13.62 -0.92
CA ASP A 109 6.42 -13.92 0.45
C ASP A 109 6.67 -12.65 1.30
N ALA A 110 6.43 -11.48 0.72
CA ALA A 110 6.46 -10.19 1.38
C ALA A 110 5.27 -9.31 0.97
N ARG A 111 4.93 -8.33 1.79
CA ARG A 111 3.94 -7.31 1.47
C ARG A 111 4.31 -5.94 2.04
N PHE A 112 3.76 -4.92 1.42
CA PHE A 112 3.62 -3.60 2.04
C PHE A 112 2.19 -3.47 2.49
N ASP A 113 1.98 -3.06 3.74
CA ASP A 113 0.72 -2.56 4.25
C ASP A 113 0.71 -1.04 4.07
N ILE A 114 -0.36 -0.52 3.44
CA ILE A 114 -0.55 0.88 3.13
C ILE A 114 -1.76 1.36 3.93
N PHE A 115 -1.50 2.01 5.05
CA PHE A 115 -2.50 2.62 5.89
C PHE A 115 -2.89 3.97 5.30
N HIS A 116 -4.13 4.12 4.86
CA HIS A 116 -4.65 5.34 4.26
C HIS A 116 -5.34 6.19 5.33
N PHE A 117 -4.95 7.46 5.39
CA PHE A 117 -5.44 8.44 6.35
C PHE A 117 -6.02 9.65 5.66
N GLN A 118 -7.08 10.19 6.25
CA GLN A 118 -7.68 11.46 5.89
C GLN A 118 -7.13 12.56 6.77
N GLN A 119 -6.69 13.65 6.15
CA GLN A 119 -6.35 14.85 6.87
C GLN A 119 -7.64 15.53 7.39
N VAL A 120 -7.69 15.80 8.68
CA VAL A 120 -8.80 16.50 9.33
C VAL A 120 -8.61 18.01 9.14
N ILE A 121 -9.60 18.69 8.56
CA ILE A 121 -9.58 20.15 8.35
C ILE A 121 -10.75 20.77 9.13
N GLY A 122 -10.46 21.66 10.08
CA GLY A 122 -11.48 22.38 10.84
C GLY A 122 -11.91 21.68 12.16
N GLU A 123 -12.82 22.33 12.90
CA GLU A 123 -13.36 21.83 14.18
C GLU A 123 -14.50 20.81 13.98
N ASP A 124 -15.11 20.75 12.79
CA ASP A 124 -16.19 19.82 12.44
C ASP A 124 -15.62 18.50 11.90
N ALA A 125 -15.05 17.71 12.81
CA ALA A 125 -14.47 16.40 12.53
C ALA A 125 -15.51 15.27 12.34
N ASP A 126 -16.79 15.62 12.19
CA ASP A 126 -17.93 14.70 12.04
C ASP A 126 -18.43 14.58 10.58
N ASP A 127 -18.02 15.47 9.67
CA ASP A 127 -18.25 15.29 8.24
C ASP A 127 -17.20 14.33 7.67
N GLU A 128 -17.31 13.07 8.07
CA GLU A 128 -16.41 11.99 7.68
C GLU A 128 -16.36 11.78 6.16
N ASP A 129 -17.32 12.30 5.38
CA ASP A 129 -17.52 11.86 3.99
C ASP A 129 -17.01 12.81 2.90
N GLU A 130 -16.57 14.04 3.19
CA GLU A 130 -16.57 15.08 2.13
C GLU A 130 -15.24 15.46 1.45
N PHE A 131 -14.05 15.05 1.91
CA PHE A 131 -12.80 15.66 1.40
C PHE A 131 -11.67 14.74 0.91
N MET A 132 -11.83 13.42 0.96
CA MET A 132 -10.75 12.50 0.56
C MET A 132 -10.91 12.03 -0.90
N ASP A 133 -9.93 12.38 -1.74
CA ASP A 133 -9.82 11.81 -3.10
C ASP A 133 -8.98 10.51 -3.06
N PRO A 134 -9.52 9.35 -3.50
CA PRO A 134 -8.75 8.11 -3.56
C PRO A 134 -7.66 8.11 -4.66
N GLY A 135 -7.53 9.19 -5.45
CA GLY A 135 -6.57 9.35 -6.54
C GLY A 135 -5.12 9.07 -6.11
N SER A 136 -4.64 9.76 -5.07
CA SER A 136 -3.27 9.56 -4.55
C SER A 136 -3.03 8.14 -4.05
N LEU A 137 -3.99 7.56 -3.31
CA LEU A 137 -3.90 6.17 -2.86
C LEU A 137 -3.76 5.20 -4.05
N ILE A 138 -4.62 5.35 -5.07
CA ILE A 138 -4.59 4.50 -6.26
C ILE A 138 -3.26 4.67 -7.01
N ALA A 139 -2.73 5.89 -7.09
CA ALA A 139 -1.44 6.17 -7.71
C ALA A 139 -0.28 5.49 -6.96
N VAL A 140 -0.26 5.62 -5.63
CA VAL A 140 0.73 4.97 -4.75
C VAL A 140 0.65 3.45 -4.88
N LEU A 141 -0.54 2.85 -4.81
CA LEU A 141 -0.71 1.40 -4.96
C LEU A 141 -0.20 0.88 -6.31
N LYS A 142 -0.51 1.59 -7.40
CA LYS A 142 0.00 1.23 -8.73
C LYS A 142 1.51 1.36 -8.81
N CYS A 143 2.07 2.43 -8.24
CA CYS A 143 3.51 2.66 -8.17
C CYS A 143 4.22 1.51 -7.45
N LEU A 144 3.74 1.15 -6.26
CA LEU A 144 4.27 0.05 -5.46
C LEU A 144 4.18 -1.29 -6.19
N ALA A 145 3.00 -1.61 -6.73
CA ALA A 145 2.81 -2.86 -7.47
C ALA A 145 3.73 -2.95 -8.70
N GLN A 146 3.98 -1.84 -9.40
CA GLN A 146 4.91 -1.81 -10.53
C GLN A 146 6.36 -1.96 -10.09
N LEU A 147 6.78 -1.19 -9.08
CA LEU A 147 8.16 -1.16 -8.61
C LEU A 147 8.59 -2.51 -8.02
N CYS A 148 7.72 -3.13 -7.21
CA CYS A 148 7.95 -4.43 -6.60
C CYS A 148 7.57 -5.62 -7.49
N ARG A 149 7.09 -5.36 -8.72
CA ARG A 149 6.48 -6.38 -9.60
C ARG A 149 5.42 -7.22 -8.88
N GLY A 150 4.71 -6.59 -7.96
CA GLY A 150 3.75 -7.19 -7.05
C GLY A 150 2.32 -7.19 -7.58
N VAL A 151 1.40 -7.52 -6.67
CA VAL A 151 -0.05 -7.52 -6.86
C VAL A 151 -0.68 -6.70 -5.74
N GLY A 152 -1.42 -5.66 -6.10
CA GLY A 152 -2.21 -4.90 -5.14
C GLY A 152 -3.45 -5.68 -4.71
N ILE A 153 -3.77 -5.65 -3.42
CA ILE A 153 -4.94 -6.30 -2.84
C ILE A 153 -5.79 -5.24 -2.16
N ASP A 154 -7.06 -5.22 -2.54
CA ASP A 154 -8.12 -4.53 -1.80
C ASP A 154 -8.50 -5.40 -0.58
N PRO A 155 -8.43 -4.87 0.65
CA PRO A 155 -8.71 -5.62 1.88
C PRO A 155 -10.19 -5.98 2.05
N GLN A 156 -11.12 -5.17 1.53
CA GLN A 156 -12.56 -5.32 1.74
C GLN A 156 -13.15 -6.36 0.80
N THR A 157 -12.72 -6.31 -0.46
CA THR A 157 -13.24 -7.19 -1.51
C THR A 157 -12.32 -8.38 -1.80
N GLY A 158 -11.10 -8.31 -1.26
CA GLY A 158 -9.99 -9.15 -1.65
C GLY A 158 -9.43 -8.80 -3.03
N ALA A 159 -10.03 -7.93 -3.85
CA ALA A 159 -9.77 -7.81 -5.28
C ALA A 159 -8.29 -7.59 -5.66
N LEU A 160 -7.87 -8.16 -6.80
CA LEU A 160 -6.51 -8.01 -7.33
C LEU A 160 -6.42 -6.78 -8.24
N MET A 161 -5.76 -5.72 -7.78
CA MET A 161 -5.53 -4.48 -8.55
C MET A 161 -4.38 -4.61 -9.55
#